data_AF-A0A7X2HNC3-F1
#
_entry.id   AF-A0A7X2HNC3-F1
#
_cell.length_a   1.000
_cell.length_b   1.000
_cell.length_c   1.000
_cell.angle_alpha   90.00
_cell.angle_beta   90.00
_cell.angle_gamma   90.00
#
_symmetry.space_group_name_H-M   'P 1'
#
loop_
_entity.id
_entity.type
_entity.pdbx_description
1 polymer ?
#
loop_
_entity_poly.entity_id
_entity_poly.type
_entity_poly.pdbx_seq_one_letter_code
_entity_poly.pdbx_strand_id
1 'polypeptide(L)'
;MTATRKTPLRFFQDAIPRPFKDDSNADIGTVFIALVYPQILIWDGPAQLVVDCRQEGFFAAPDRYPLLALLEQFPGLCGAILAASPGVQAAYARYLQD
;
A
#
# COMPACT_ATOMS: atom_id res chain seq x y z
N MET A 1 22.91 -5.04 -17.29
CA MET A 1 21.61 -5.17 -16.58
C MET A 1 21.58 -4.11 -15.49
N THR A 2 20.80 -3.04 -15.67
CA THR A 2 20.57 -2.06 -14.60
C THR A 2 19.73 -2.74 -13.52
N ALA A 3 20.27 -2.86 -12.31
CA ALA A 3 19.48 -3.30 -11.16
C ALA A 3 18.28 -2.36 -11.02
N THR A 4 17.07 -2.91 -11.04
CA THR A 4 15.85 -2.13 -10.83
C THR A 4 15.92 -1.49 -9.46
N ARG A 5 15.79 -0.16 -9.39
CA ARG A 5 15.84 0.57 -8.12
C ARG A 5 14.68 0.12 -7.24
N LYS A 6 14.99 -0.44 -6.07
CA LYS A 6 13.98 -0.77 -5.06
C LYS A 6 13.49 0.51 -4.40
N THR A 7 12.18 0.74 -4.45
CA THR A 7 11.49 1.86 -3.82
C THR A 7 10.25 1.34 -3.10
N PRO A 8 9.66 2.11 -2.16
CA PRO A 8 8.39 1.72 -1.54
C PRO A 8 7.29 1.44 -2.57
N LEU A 9 7.09 2.33 -3.55
CA LEU A 9 6.09 2.11 -4.60
C LEU A 9 6.35 0.81 -5.36
N ARG A 10 7.61 0.55 -5.72
CA ARG A 10 7.97 -0.66 -6.46
C ARG A 10 7.67 -1.92 -5.65
N PHE A 11 7.90 -1.88 -4.33
CA PHE A 11 7.51 -2.95 -3.44
C PHE A 11 6.01 -3.24 -3.51
N PHE A 12 5.14 -2.23 -3.42
CA PHE A 12 3.69 -2.44 -3.55
C PHE A 12 3.30 -2.98 -4.95
N GLN A 13 3.93 -2.48 -6.02
CA GLN A 13 3.68 -2.95 -7.39
C GLN A 13 4.04 -4.43 -7.59
N ASP A 14 5.06 -4.91 -6.89
CA ASP A 14 5.56 -6.29 -6.99
C ASP A 14 4.88 -7.23 -5.97
N ALA A 15 4.53 -6.71 -4.78
CA ALA A 15 3.86 -7.48 -3.73
C ALA A 15 2.40 -7.79 -4.06
N ILE A 16 1.70 -6.91 -4.79
CA ILE A 16 0.29 -7.10 -5.18
C ILE A 16 0.22 -7.97 -6.46
N PRO A 17 -0.33 -9.19 -6.40
CA PRO A 17 -0.45 -10.05 -7.57
C PRO A 17 -1.33 -9.42 -8.65
N ARG A 18 -1.00 -9.68 -9.93
CA ARG A 18 -1.69 -9.08 -11.09
C ARG A 18 -3.23 -9.13 -11.04
N PRO A 19 -3.89 -10.23 -10.63
CA PRO A 19 -5.35 -10.28 -10.58
C PRO A 19 -6.00 -9.29 -9.63
N PHE A 20 -5.25 -8.79 -8.63
CA PHE A 20 -5.77 -7.95 -7.54
C PHE A 20 -5.31 -6.48 -7.68
N LYS A 21 -4.65 -6.11 -8.78
CA LYS A 21 -4.12 -4.74 -8.95
C LYS A 21 -5.20 -3.68 -9.11
N ASP A 22 -6.38 -4.09 -9.56
CA ASP A 22 -7.54 -3.22 -9.74
C ASP A 22 -8.45 -3.20 -8.48
N ASP A 23 -8.10 -3.96 -7.44
CA ASP A 23 -8.88 -4.00 -6.21
C ASP A 23 -8.59 -2.79 -5.32
N SER A 24 -9.58 -2.41 -4.52
CA SER A 24 -9.43 -1.39 -3.48
C SER A 24 -8.66 -1.90 -2.25
N ASN A 25 -8.21 -3.16 -2.25
CA ASN A 25 -7.49 -3.77 -1.16
C ASN A 25 -6.36 -4.68 -1.66
N ALA A 26 -5.48 -5.06 -0.74
CA ALA A 26 -4.43 -6.03 -1.01
C ALA A 26 -3.97 -6.72 0.28
N ASP A 27 -3.56 -7.97 0.14
CA ASP A 27 -2.79 -8.70 1.14
C ASP A 27 -1.29 -8.57 0.85
N ILE A 28 -0.52 -8.20 1.87
CA ILE A 28 0.95 -8.17 1.84
C ILE A 28 1.47 -9.05 2.97
N GLY A 29 1.84 -10.28 2.63
CA GLY A 29 2.17 -11.29 3.64
C GLY A 29 0.94 -11.62 4.48
N THR A 30 0.96 -11.26 5.76
CA THR A 30 -0.17 -11.45 6.70
C THR A 30 -0.91 -10.14 7.01
N VAL A 31 -0.56 -9.04 6.33
CA VAL A 31 -1.17 -7.72 6.54
C VAL A 31 -2.19 -7.48 5.45
N PHE A 32 -3.43 -7.18 5.85
CA PHE A 32 -4.49 -6.77 4.93
C PHE A 32 -4.59 -5.24 4.90
N ILE A 33 -4.64 -4.65 3.71
CA ILE A 33 -4.68 -3.20 3.49
C ILE A 33 -5.89 -2.88 2.61
N ALA A 34 -6.76 -1.97 3.04
CA ALA A 34 -7.92 -1.54 2.27
C ALA A 34 -7.99 -0.02 2.14
N LEU A 35 -8.19 0.47 0.92
CA LEU A 35 -8.54 1.85 0.63
C LEU A 35 -10.04 2.06 0.85
N VAL A 36 -10.37 2.75 1.94
CA VAL A 36 -11.71 3.19 2.30
C VAL A 36 -11.68 4.72 2.35
N TYR A 37 -11.61 5.37 1.18
CA TYR A 37 -11.39 6.81 1.08
C TYR A 37 -12.36 7.60 2.00
N PRO A 38 -11.86 8.55 2.83
CA PRO A 38 -10.54 9.17 2.82
C PRO A 38 -9.42 8.46 3.62
N GLN A 39 -9.61 7.20 3.98
CA GLN A 39 -8.69 6.44 4.83
C GLN A 39 -8.12 5.22 4.11
N ILE A 40 -6.96 4.79 4.55
CA ILE A 40 -6.42 3.46 4.31
C ILE A 40 -6.45 2.73 5.65
N LEU A 41 -7.20 1.63 5.71
CA LEU A 41 -7.27 0.75 6.86
C LEU A 41 -6.24 -0.36 6.69
N ILE A 42 -5.50 -0.65 7.76
CA ILE A 42 -4.47 -1.68 7.77
C ILE A 42 -4.75 -2.62 8.94
N TRP A 43 -4.90 -3.90 8.66
CA TRP A 43 -5.01 -4.96 9.67
C TRP A 43 -3.69 -5.71 9.74
N ASP A 44 -2.95 -5.48 10.83
CA ASP A 44 -1.65 -6.07 11.11
C ASP A 44 -1.76 -6.95 12.35
N GLY A 45 -2.15 -8.21 12.13
CA GLY A 45 -2.55 -9.13 13.20
C GLY A 45 -3.79 -8.61 13.96
N PRO A 46 -3.74 -8.44 15.30
CA PRO A 46 -4.88 -7.93 16.06
C PRO A 46 -5.02 -6.40 15.99
N ALA A 47 -4.02 -5.69 15.45
CA ALA A 47 -4.04 -4.23 15.38
C ALA A 47 -4.76 -3.76 14.11
N GLN A 48 -5.68 -2.81 14.28
CA GLN A 48 -6.24 -2.04 13.18
C GLN A 48 -5.65 -0.63 13.20
N LEU A 49 -4.99 -0.25 12.12
CA LEU A 49 -4.29 1.03 11.94
C LEU A 49 -4.97 1.83 10.85
N VAL A 50 -4.84 3.16 10.91
CA VAL A 50 -5.49 4.08 9.98
C VAL A 50 -4.47 5.07 9.45
N VAL A 51 -4.41 5.22 8.14
CA VAL A 51 -3.65 6.27 7.45
C VAL A 51 -4.64 7.19 6.75
N ASP A 52 -4.58 8.49 7.05
CA ASP A 52 -5.31 9.50 6.28
C ASP A 52 -4.67 9.64 4.90
N CYS A 53 -5.46 9.43 3.85
CA CYS A 53 -4.96 9.46 2.47
C CYS A 53 -5.49 10.64 1.65
N ARG A 54 -6.10 11.65 2.28
CA ARG A 54 -6.58 12.86 1.58
C ARG A 54 -5.43 13.56 0.84
N GLN A 55 -5.67 13.87 -0.43
CA GLN A 55 -4.78 14.67 -1.26
C GLN A 55 -5.57 15.85 -1.83
N GLU A 56 -4.91 17.01 -1.94
CA GLU A 56 -5.53 18.18 -2.54
C GLU A 56 -5.94 17.88 -3.99
N GLY A 57 -7.19 18.20 -4.35
CA GLY A 57 -7.73 17.96 -5.68
C GLY A 57 -8.07 16.50 -6.00
N PHE A 58 -7.93 15.57 -5.05
CA PHE A 58 -8.32 14.17 -5.23
C PHE A 58 -9.58 13.83 -4.44
N PHE A 59 -10.50 13.10 -5.07
CA PHE A 59 -11.65 12.50 -4.44
C PHE A 59 -11.95 11.16 -5.08
N ALA A 60 -12.22 10.16 -4.26
CA ALA A 60 -12.68 8.85 -4.70
C ALA A 60 -13.94 8.47 -3.93
N ALA A 61 -14.89 7.82 -4.60
CA ALA A 61 -15.96 7.14 -3.89
C ALA A 61 -15.36 5.94 -3.11
N PRO A 62 -15.84 5.66 -1.89
CA PRO A 62 -15.42 4.48 -1.13
C PRO A 62 -15.55 3.21 -1.96
N ASP A 63 -14.56 2.31 -1.86
CA ASP A 63 -14.49 1.01 -2.54
C ASP A 63 -14.58 1.05 -4.08
N ARG A 64 -14.36 2.21 -4.70
CA ARG A 64 -14.46 2.40 -6.17
C ARG A 64 -13.13 2.76 -6.83
N TYR A 65 -12.05 2.84 -6.08
CA TYR A 65 -10.74 3.22 -6.59
C TYR A 65 -9.69 2.17 -6.20
N PRO A 66 -8.84 1.72 -7.14
CA PRO A 66 -7.82 0.73 -6.83
C PRO A 66 -6.78 1.27 -5.84
N LEU A 67 -6.39 0.45 -4.86
CA LEU A 67 -5.36 0.82 -3.89
C LEU A 67 -4.04 1.11 -4.60
N LEU A 68 -3.62 0.24 -5.52
CA LEU A 68 -2.34 0.40 -6.21
C LEU A 68 -2.32 1.67 -7.08
N ALA A 69 -3.42 1.98 -7.78
CA ALA A 69 -3.53 3.21 -8.57
C ALA A 69 -3.36 4.46 -7.70
N LEU A 70 -3.92 4.47 -6.48
CA LEU A 70 -3.75 5.58 -5.54
C LEU A 70 -2.27 5.74 -5.15
N LEU A 71 -1.59 4.63 -4.85
CA LEU A 71 -0.19 4.64 -4.47
C LEU A 71 0.74 5.08 -5.62
N GLU A 72 0.41 4.72 -6.86
CA GLU A 72 1.12 5.18 -8.04
C GLU A 72 0.95 6.68 -8.27
N GLN A 73 -0.26 7.20 -8.06
CA GLN A 73 -0.54 8.63 -8.17
C GLN A 73 0.10 9.44 -7.03
N PHE A 74 0.15 8.87 -5.82
CA PHE A 74 0.67 9.53 -4.62
C PHE A 74 1.69 8.65 -3.88
N PRO A 75 2.93 8.52 -4.38
CA PRO A 75 3.93 7.60 -3.83
C PRO A 75 4.33 7.89 -2.38
N GLY A 76 4.07 9.09 -1.86
CA GLY A 76 4.28 9.42 -0.45
C GLY A 76 3.43 8.57 0.51
N LEU A 77 2.25 8.11 0.07
CA LEU A 77 1.39 7.23 0.85
C LEU A 77 2.02 5.87 1.13
N CYS A 78 2.90 5.37 0.25
CA CYS A 78 3.67 4.15 0.51
C CYS A 78 4.51 4.29 1.78
N GLY A 79 5.13 5.46 1.98
CA GLY A 79 5.90 5.76 3.19
C GLY A 79 5.04 5.82 4.44
N ALA A 80 3.84 6.40 4.34
CA ALA A 80 2.89 6.46 5.46
C ALA A 80 2.40 5.06 5.88
N ILE A 81 2.08 4.17 4.93
CA ILE A 81 1.71 2.78 5.21
C ILE A 81 2.86 2.03 5.89
N LEU A 82 4.09 2.18 5.38
CA LEU A 82 5.28 1.55 5.96
C LEU A 82 5.56 2.05 7.38
N ALA A 83 5.37 3.34 7.64
CA ALA A 83 5.56 3.92 8.96
C ALA A 83 4.46 3.48 9.96
N ALA A 84 3.25 3.22 9.47
CA ALA A 84 2.13 2.81 10.30
C ALA A 84 2.20 1.34 10.71
N SER A 85 2.51 0.42 9.77
CA SER A 85 2.45 -1.03 10.01
C SER A 85 3.85 -1.67 10.11
N PRO A 86 4.21 -2.19 11.29
CA PRO A 86 5.44 -2.98 11.46
C PRO A 86 5.51 -4.20 10.54
N GLY A 87 4.37 -4.86 10.27
CA GLY A 87 4.29 -6.01 9.37
C GLY A 87 4.65 -5.66 7.92
N VAL A 88 4.10 -4.56 7.39
CA VAL A 88 4.46 -4.07 6.04
C VAL A 88 5.92 -3.60 6.03
N GLN A 89 6.38 -2.91 7.07
CA GLN A 89 7.78 -2.48 7.19
C GLN A 89 8.74 -3.67 7.14
N ALA A 90 8.43 -4.75 7.87
CA ALA A 90 9.21 -5.98 7.87
C ALA A 90 9.20 -6.67 6.49
N ALA A 91 8.04 -6.71 5.82
CA ALA A 91 7.93 -7.24 4.46
C ALA A 91 8.78 -6.43 3.46
N TYR A 92 8.76 -5.10 3.56
CA TYR A 92 9.60 -4.23 2.73
C TYR A 92 11.10 -4.42 3.01
N ALA A 93 11.49 -4.57 4.27
CA ALA A 93 12.88 -4.83 4.63
C ALA A 93 13.42 -6.14 4.01
N ARG A 94 12.60 -7.20 3.97
CA ARG A 94 12.94 -8.45 3.27
C ARG A 94 13.06 -8.24 1.77
N TYR A 95 12.07 -7.57 1.18
CA TYR A 95 12.11 -7.21 -0.25
C TYR A 95 13.38 -6.42 -0.64
N LEU A 96 13.92 -5.58 0.25
CA LEU A 96 15.18 -4.87 0.02
C LEU A 96 16.41 -5.79 -0.03
N GLN A 97 16.37 -6.93 0.65
CA GLN A 97 17.47 -7.91 0.70
C GLN A 97 17.49 -8.88 -0.50
N ASP A 98 16.32 -9.14 -1.11
CA ASP A 98 16.14 -10.12 -2.19
C ASP A 98 16.61 -9.67 -3.59
#